data_AF-A0A5B9G2N8-F1
#
_entry.id   AF-A0A5B9G2N8-F1
#
_cell.length_a   1.000
_cell.length_b   1.000
_cell.length_c   1.000
_cell.angle_alpha   90.00
_cell.angle_beta   90.00
_cell.angle_gamma   90.00
#
_symmetry.space_group_name_H-M   'P 1'
#
loop_
_entity.id
_entity.type
_entity.pdbx_description
1 polymer ?
#
loop_
_entity_poly.entity_id
_entity_poly.type
_entity_poly.pdbx_seq_one_letter_code
_entity_poly.pdbx_strand_id
1 'polypeptide(L)'
;MTDTGPGQDAPKQSLGDLIGEVTRDFSTLMRQELELAKAELRESAKRGGKGAGMFGGAGVAGHFVLLFLSIALWAGLSEVMAAGWAALIVAVLWGIVAAVLAVMGRKEFEQIRGMPQTLQTAKKIPDTLKPNGDNS
;
A
#
# COMPACT_ATOMS: atom_id res chain seq x y z
N MET A 1 10.52 78.52 2.93
CA MET A 1 10.07 77.50 1.96
C MET A 1 11.33 76.79 1.49
N THR A 2 11.74 75.77 2.26
CA THR A 2 11.62 74.32 1.96
C THR A 2 12.67 73.84 0.97
N ASP A 3 13.67 73.10 1.46
CA ASP A 3 14.27 71.89 0.86
C ASP A 3 15.58 71.58 1.62
N THR A 4 15.98 70.36 1.95
CA THR A 4 15.56 68.99 1.62
C THR A 4 16.05 68.11 2.78
N GLY A 5 15.23 67.16 3.23
CA GLY A 5 15.57 66.23 4.32
C GLY A 5 16.74 65.29 3.98
N PRO A 6 17.39 64.70 5.00
CA PRO A 6 18.48 63.76 4.80
C PRO A 6 17.97 62.59 3.96
N GLY A 7 18.64 62.35 2.83
CA GLY A 7 18.34 61.26 1.91
C GLY A 7 18.24 59.96 2.70
N GLN A 8 17.05 59.38 2.74
CA GLN A 8 16.90 57.97 3.04
C GLN A 8 17.62 57.24 1.94
N ASP A 9 18.80 56.73 2.26
CA ASP A 9 19.46 55.66 1.51
C ASP A 9 18.49 54.48 1.48
N ALA A 10 17.63 54.44 0.46
CA ALA A 10 16.90 53.23 0.13
C ALA A 10 17.97 52.16 -0.14
N PRO A 11 18.04 51.08 0.67
CA PRO A 11 19.07 50.07 0.48
C PRO A 11 18.90 49.50 -0.91
N LYS A 12 19.86 49.79 -1.80
CA LYS A 12 19.94 49.18 -3.12
C LYS A 12 20.16 47.69 -2.89
N GLN A 13 19.09 46.89 -2.88
CA GLN A 13 19.18 45.44 -2.76
C GLN A 13 20.20 44.95 -3.79
N SER A 14 21.24 44.30 -3.30
CA SER A 14 22.27 43.78 -4.19
C SER A 14 21.73 42.56 -4.93
N LEU A 15 22.32 42.24 -6.09
CA LEU A 15 21.96 41.04 -6.84
C LEU A 15 22.13 39.76 -6.00
N GLY A 16 23.03 39.79 -5.00
CA GLY A 16 23.21 38.71 -4.03
C GLY A 16 22.04 38.56 -3.05
N ASP A 17 21.38 39.65 -2.68
CA ASP A 17 20.21 39.61 -1.80
C ASP A 17 18.99 39.00 -2.51
N LEU A 18 18.79 39.35 -3.79
CA LEU A 18 17.74 38.78 -4.64
C LEU A 18 17.91 37.28 -4.90
N ILE A 19 19.14 36.81 -5.18
CA ILE A 19 19.41 35.37 -5.34
C ILE A 19 19.24 34.62 -4.00
N GLY A 20 19.61 35.26 -2.89
CA GLY A 20 19.38 34.72 -1.55
C GLY A 20 17.89 34.55 -1.22
N GLU A 21 17.06 35.51 -1.62
CA GLU A 21 15.60 35.47 -1.45
C GLU A 21 14.95 34.36 -2.29
N VAL A 22 15.27 34.27 -3.58
CA VAL A 22 14.76 33.20 -4.46
C VAL A 22 15.16 31.80 -3.98
N THR A 23 16.40 31.63 -3.51
CA THR A 23 16.87 30.35 -2.97
C THR A 23 16.12 29.98 -1.69
N ARG A 24 15.81 30.97 -0.85
CA ARG A 24 15.03 30.78 0.38
C ARG A 24 13.58 30.44 0.08
N ASP A 25 12.98 31.08 -0.90
CA ASP A 25 11.61 30.79 -1.33
C ASP A 25 11.50 29.39 -1.94
N PHE A 26 12.45 29.00 -2.79
CA PHE A 26 12.51 27.66 -3.35
C PHE A 26 12.68 26.58 -2.26
N SER A 27 13.58 26.81 -1.29
CA SER A 27 13.75 25.91 -0.14
C SER A 27 12.47 25.79 0.70
N THR A 28 11.72 26.89 0.81
CA THR A 28 10.44 26.94 1.52
C THR A 28 9.37 26.14 0.79
N LEU A 29 9.23 26.30 -0.53
CA LEU A 29 8.32 25.53 -1.37
C LEU A 29 8.63 24.03 -1.31
N MET A 30 9.91 23.66 -1.41
CA MET A 30 10.32 22.26 -1.33
C MET A 30 9.98 21.62 0.02
N ARG A 31 10.12 22.36 1.12
CA ARG A 31 9.67 21.90 2.43
C ARG A 31 8.15 21.74 2.48
N GLN A 32 7.39 22.65 1.89
CA GLN A 32 5.92 22.57 1.85
C GLN A 32 5.43 21.36 1.05
N GLU A 33 6.01 21.11 -0.14
CA GLU A 33 5.70 19.93 -0.95
C GLU A 33 6.01 18.63 -0.20
N LEU A 34 7.15 18.58 0.51
CA LEU A 34 7.49 17.43 1.37
C LEU A 34 6.52 17.25 2.54
N GLU A 35 6.09 18.35 3.18
CA GLU A 35 5.10 18.30 4.26
C GLU A 35 3.74 17.84 3.75
N LEU A 36 3.32 18.30 2.57
CA LEU A 36 2.09 17.88 1.91
C LEU A 36 2.15 16.40 1.53
N ALA A 37 3.20 15.96 0.86
CA ALA A 37 3.40 14.55 0.51
C ALA A 37 3.44 13.66 1.76
N LYS A 38 4.07 14.13 2.84
CA LYS A 38 4.07 13.42 4.13
C LYS A 38 2.68 13.37 4.76
N ALA A 39 1.87 14.43 4.64
CA ALA A 39 0.50 14.45 5.11
C ALA A 39 -0.37 13.46 4.32
N GLU A 40 -0.26 13.45 2.99
CA GLU A 40 -0.99 12.53 2.11
C GLU A 40 -0.59 11.06 2.35
N LEU A 41 0.71 10.79 2.52
CA LEU A 41 1.20 9.46 2.89
C LEU A 41 0.67 9.01 4.25
N ARG A 42 0.65 9.90 5.26
CA ARG A 42 0.09 9.59 6.58
C ARG A 42 -1.41 9.32 6.51
N GLU A 43 -2.15 10.11 5.74
CA GLU A 43 -3.58 9.89 5.53
C GLU A 43 -3.85 8.58 4.80
N SER A 44 -3.09 8.29 3.74
CA SER A 44 -3.15 7.03 3.00
C SER A 44 -2.83 5.84 3.90
N ALA A 45 -1.78 5.93 4.73
CA ALA A 45 -1.42 4.90 5.69
C ALA A 45 -2.50 4.72 6.78
N LYS A 46 -3.12 5.80 7.26
CA LYS A 46 -4.20 5.73 8.25
C LYS A 46 -5.45 5.08 7.67
N ARG A 47 -5.85 5.47 6.46
CA ARG A 47 -7.02 4.89 5.75
C ARG A 47 -6.76 3.43 5.41
N GLY A 48 -5.60 3.12 4.83
CA GLY A 48 -5.17 1.75 4.52
C GLY A 48 -5.06 0.88 5.77
N GLY A 49 -4.45 1.39 6.84
CA GLY A 49 -4.31 0.69 8.12
C GLY A 49 -5.65 0.45 8.82
N LYS A 50 -6.56 1.42 8.80
CA LYS A 50 -7.93 1.24 9.31
C LYS A 50 -8.66 0.17 8.49
N GLY A 51 -8.58 0.23 7.16
CA GLY A 51 -9.18 -0.77 6.27
C GLY A 51 -8.64 -2.17 6.56
N ALA A 52 -7.32 -2.34 6.59
CA ALA A 52 -6.66 -3.59 6.91
C ALA A 52 -7.06 -4.11 8.30
N GLY A 53 -7.13 -3.23 9.31
CA GLY A 53 -7.58 -3.58 10.66
C GLY A 53 -9.04 -4.04 10.70
N MET A 54 -9.94 -3.35 9.98
CA MET A 54 -11.36 -3.74 9.89
C MET A 54 -11.53 -5.09 9.17
N PHE A 55 -10.82 -5.32 8.06
CA PHE A 55 -10.83 -6.61 7.37
C PHE A 55 -10.21 -7.73 8.21
N GLY A 56 -9.12 -7.46 8.94
CA GLY A 56 -8.54 -8.41 9.88
C GLY A 56 -9.52 -8.79 10.99
N GLY A 57 -10.16 -7.79 11.61
CA GLY A 57 -11.19 -8.00 12.63
C GLY A 57 -12.40 -8.76 12.08
N ALA A 58 -12.88 -8.41 10.88
CA ALA A 58 -13.97 -9.12 10.21
C ALA A 58 -13.60 -10.58 9.90
N GLY A 59 -12.34 -10.86 9.52
CA GLY A 59 -11.85 -12.23 9.33
C GLY A 59 -11.92 -13.05 10.61
N VAL A 60 -11.46 -12.50 11.74
CA VAL A 60 -11.53 -13.18 13.05
C VAL A 60 -12.98 -13.38 13.50
N ALA A 61 -13.81 -12.34 13.41
CA ALA A 61 -15.23 -12.43 13.76
C ALA A 61 -15.96 -13.46 12.88
N GLY A 62 -15.72 -13.44 11.57
CA GLY A 62 -16.26 -14.40 10.63
C GLY A 62 -15.83 -15.84 10.93
N HIS A 63 -14.58 -16.05 11.34
CA HIS A 63 -14.11 -17.37 11.78
C HIS A 63 -14.89 -17.90 12.99
N PHE A 64 -15.12 -17.07 14.01
CA PHE A 64 -15.93 -17.46 15.17
C PHE A 64 -17.39 -17.73 14.81
N VAL A 65 -17.99 -16.92 13.92
CA VAL A 65 -19.34 -17.19 13.41
C VAL A 65 -19.41 -18.56 12.75
N LEU A 66 -18.47 -18.88 11.87
CA LEU A 66 -18.41 -20.19 11.20
C LEU A 66 -18.20 -21.35 12.19
N LEU A 67 -17.36 -21.15 13.21
CA LEU A 67 -17.16 -22.13 14.28
C LEU A 67 -18.45 -22.41 15.04
N PHE A 68 -19.14 -21.36 15.52
CA PHE A 68 -20.39 -21.53 16.28
C PHE A 68 -21.52 -22.09 15.42
N LEU A 69 -21.62 -21.70 14.15
CA LEU A 69 -22.57 -22.31 13.22
C LEU A 69 -22.28 -23.79 13.01
N SER A 70 -21.02 -24.20 12.94
CA SER A 70 -20.64 -25.61 12.81
C SER A 70 -21.04 -26.43 14.04
N ILE A 71 -20.80 -25.88 15.24
CA ILE A 71 -21.21 -26.51 16.50
C ILE A 71 -22.73 -26.59 16.59
N ALA A 72 -23.44 -25.50 16.29
CA ALA A 72 -24.89 -25.46 16.31
C ALA A 72 -25.52 -26.44 15.30
N LEU A 73 -24.95 -26.53 14.10
CA LEU A 73 -25.40 -27.47 13.07
C LEU A 73 -25.18 -28.91 13.54
N TRP A 74 -24.00 -29.23 14.05
CA TRP A 74 -23.72 -30.57 14.58
C TRP A 74 -24.67 -30.90 15.74
N ALA A 75 -24.81 -30.02 16.73
CA ALA A 75 -25.71 -30.22 17.86
C ALA A 75 -27.16 -30.42 17.39
N GLY A 76 -27.67 -29.56 16.51
CA GLY A 76 -29.03 -29.65 15.98
C GLY A 76 -29.29 -30.91 15.17
N LEU A 77 -28.33 -31.37 14.36
CA LEU A 77 -28.45 -32.67 13.69
C LEU A 77 -28.42 -33.83 14.69
N SER A 78 -27.65 -33.72 15.77
CA SER A 78 -27.53 -34.78 16.78
C SER A 78 -28.83 -35.02 17.56
N GLU A 79 -29.77 -34.08 17.54
CA GLU A 79 -31.12 -34.27 18.11
C GLU A 79 -31.99 -35.22 17.28
N VAL A 80 -31.69 -35.38 15.98
CA VAL A 80 -32.49 -36.19 15.06
C VAL A 80 -31.73 -37.41 14.48
N MET A 81 -30.42 -37.51 14.70
CA MET A 81 -29.60 -38.65 14.30
C MET A 81 -28.40 -38.86 15.25
N ALA A 82 -27.73 -40.01 15.16
CA ALA A 82 -26.54 -40.24 15.97
C ALA A 82 -25.43 -39.22 15.67
N ALA A 83 -24.75 -38.74 16.72
CA ALA A 83 -23.76 -37.68 16.63
C ALA A 83 -22.64 -37.95 15.62
N GLY A 84 -22.28 -39.22 15.36
CA GLY A 84 -21.31 -39.60 14.34
C GLY A 84 -21.76 -39.28 12.91
N TRP A 85 -23.04 -39.50 12.58
CA TRP A 85 -23.59 -39.16 11.27
C TRP A 85 -23.73 -37.65 11.09
N ALA A 86 -24.12 -36.93 12.15
CA ALA A 86 -24.11 -35.48 12.17
C ALA A 86 -22.71 -34.92 11.90
N ALA A 87 -21.69 -35.47 12.57
CA ALA A 87 -20.29 -35.08 12.36
C ALA A 87 -19.83 -35.30 10.91
N LEU A 88 -20.19 -36.45 10.31
CA LEU A 88 -19.85 -36.75 8.92
C LEU A 88 -20.47 -35.74 7.94
N ILE A 89 -21.73 -35.35 8.16
CA ILE A 89 -22.40 -34.34 7.31
C ILE A 89 -21.69 -32.99 7.42
N VAL A 90 -21.37 -32.55 8.64
CA VAL A 90 -20.65 -31.28 8.86
C VAL A 90 -19.24 -31.34 8.24
N ALA A 91 -18.56 -32.48 8.33
CA ALA A 91 -17.25 -32.69 7.73
C ALA A 91 -17.30 -32.64 6.19
N VAL A 92 -18.30 -33.26 5.57
CA VAL A 92 -18.49 -33.18 4.10
C VAL A 92 -18.77 -31.75 3.67
N LEU A 93 -19.61 -31.02 4.40
CA LEU A 93 -19.90 -29.61 4.13
C LEU A 93 -18.61 -28.77 4.14
N TRP A 94 -17.79 -28.91 5.17
CA TRP A 94 -16.49 -28.23 5.24
C TRP A 94 -15.50 -28.69 4.17
N GLY A 95 -15.53 -29.97 3.79
CA GLY A 95 -14.74 -30.49 2.67
C GLY A 95 -15.08 -29.81 1.35
N ILE A 96 -16.38 -29.57 1.08
CA ILE A 96 -16.83 -28.83 -0.11
C ILE A 96 -16.34 -27.38 -0.05
N VAL A 97 -16.52 -26.70 1.08
CA VAL A 97 -16.05 -25.32 1.27
C VAL A 97 -14.54 -25.23 1.05
N ALA A 98 -13.76 -26.15 1.62
CA ALA A 98 -12.31 -26.20 1.46
C ALA A 98 -11.90 -26.44 -0.01
N ALA A 99 -12.58 -27.35 -0.72
CA ALA A 99 -12.32 -27.61 -2.13
C ALA A 99 -12.58 -26.36 -2.99
N VAL A 100 -13.70 -25.66 -2.77
CA VAL A 100 -14.04 -24.42 -3.49
C VAL A 100 -12.98 -23.34 -3.21
N LEU A 101 -12.63 -23.11 -1.94
CA LEU A 101 -11.62 -22.13 -1.57
C LEU A 101 -10.24 -22.46 -2.14
N ALA A 102 -9.85 -23.73 -2.18
CA ALA A 102 -8.59 -24.16 -2.78
C ALA A 102 -8.55 -23.88 -4.29
N VAL A 103 -9.67 -24.12 -5.01
CA VAL A 103 -9.78 -23.82 -6.44
C VAL A 103 -9.75 -22.31 -6.68
N MET A 104 -10.50 -21.52 -5.91
CA MET A 104 -10.50 -20.05 -6.03
C MET A 104 -9.12 -19.47 -5.72
N GLY A 105 -8.49 -19.89 -4.63
CA GLY A 105 -7.15 -19.47 -4.26
C GLY A 105 -6.12 -19.79 -5.35
N ARG A 106 -6.19 -20.99 -5.95
CA ARG A 106 -5.33 -21.35 -7.10
C ARG A 106 -5.52 -20.40 -8.28
N LYS A 107 -6.76 -20.06 -8.64
CA LYS A 107 -7.05 -19.12 -9.75
C LYS A 107 -6.47 -17.73 -9.49
N GLU A 108 -6.62 -17.21 -8.27
CA GLU A 108 -6.05 -15.91 -7.89
C GLU A 108 -4.51 -15.93 -7.93
N PHE A 109 -3.88 -17.01 -7.42
CA PHE A 109 -2.43 -17.18 -7.52
C PHE A 109 -1.93 -17.31 -8.97
N GLU A 110 -2.69 -17.96 -9.84
CA GLU A 110 -2.39 -18.06 -11.27
C GLU A 110 -2.48 -16.70 -11.97
N GLN A 111 -3.45 -15.85 -11.63
CA GLN A 111 -3.54 -14.49 -12.15
C GLN A 111 -2.34 -13.63 -11.72
N ILE A 112 -1.91 -13.76 -10.46
CA ILE A 112 -0.72 -13.07 -9.96
C ILE A 112 0.56 -13.61 -10.62
N ARG A 113 0.65 -14.93 -10.82
CA ARG A 113 1.78 -15.60 -11.51
C ARG A 113 1.77 -15.44 -13.04
N GLY A 114 0.69 -14.95 -13.64
CA GLY A 114 0.64 -14.53 -15.04
C GLY A 114 1.43 -13.25 -15.34
N MET A 115 1.97 -12.59 -14.30
CA MET A 115 2.73 -11.34 -14.40
C MET A 115 4.27 -11.49 -14.23
N PRO A 116 4.94 -12.41 -14.96
CA PRO A 116 6.35 -12.19 -15.26
C PRO A 116 6.72 -12.55 -16.72
N GLN A 117 6.30 -11.73 -17.68
CA GLN A 117 7.02 -11.60 -18.97
C GLN A 117 7.85 -10.31 -19.06
N THR A 118 7.75 -9.41 -18.08
CA THR A 118 8.54 -8.16 -18.04
C THR A 118 9.94 -8.34 -17.42
N LEU A 119 10.17 -9.44 -16.68
CA LEU A 119 11.50 -9.78 -16.15
C LEU A 119 12.45 -10.38 -17.21
N GLN A 120 11.93 -10.82 -18.37
CA GLN A 120 12.78 -11.23 -19.49
C GLN A 120 13.31 -10.04 -20.28
N THR A 121 12.58 -8.91 -20.29
CA THR A 121 13.01 -7.68 -20.96
C THR A 121 14.09 -6.93 -20.16
N ALA A 122 14.06 -6.99 -18.82
CA ALA A 122 15.09 -6.39 -17.97
C ALA A 122 16.47 -7.08 -18.03
N LYS A 123 16.56 -8.27 -18.65
CA LYS A 123 17.83 -8.96 -18.92
C LYS A 123 18.43 -8.68 -20.31
N LYS A 124 17.76 -7.90 -21.16
CA LYS A 124 18.40 -7.32 -22.35
C LYS A 124 19.07 -5.99 -21.99
N ILE A 125 20.08 -6.06 -21.12
CA ILE A 125 21.09 -4.99 -21.09
C ILE A 125 21.98 -5.26 -22.31
N PRO A 126 22.00 -4.39 -23.33
CA PRO A 126 22.83 -4.58 -24.50
C PRO A 126 24.31 -4.59 -24.12
N ASP A 127 25.09 -5.47 -24.74
CA ASP A 127 26.56 -5.59 -24.62
C ASP A 127 27.34 -4.34 -25.13
N THR A 128 26.67 -3.19 -25.26
CA THR A 128 27.22 -1.95 -25.80
C THR A 128 27.80 -1.02 -24.75
N LEU A 129 27.82 -1.41 -23.47
CA LEU A 129 28.66 -0.76 -22.45
C LEU A 129 29.98 -1.50 -22.28
N LYS A 130 30.68 -1.72 -23.40
CA LYS A 130 32.15 -1.82 -23.39
C LYS A 130 32.69 -0.40 -23.56
N PRO A 131 33.14 0.27 -22.50
CA PRO A 131 34.12 1.33 -22.67
C PRO A 131 35.38 0.68 -23.21
N ASN A 132 35.64 0.84 -24.51
CA ASN A 132 36.97 0.60 -25.05
C ASN A 132 37.88 1.68 -24.47
N GLY A 133 38.46 1.37 -23.32
CA GLY A 133 39.69 1.97 -22.84
C GLY A 133 40.86 1.05 -23.18
N ASP A 134 41.54 1.33 -24.28
CA ASP A 134 43.00 1.35 -24.41
C ASP A 134 43.29 2.20 -25.67
N ASN A 135 44.20 3.17 -25.70
CA ASN A 135 45.62 3.21 -25.33
C ASN A 135 46.48 2.26 -26.16
N SER A 136 46.77 2.64 -27.41
CA SER A 136 48.14 2.73 -27.96
C SER A 136 48.17 3.45 -29.29
#